data_AF-A0A945Y4G5-F1
#
_entry.id   AF-A0A945Y4G5-F1
#
_cell.length_a   1.000
_cell.length_b   1.000
_cell.length_c   1.000
_cell.angle_alpha   90.00
_cell.angle_beta   90.00
_cell.angle_gamma   90.00
#
_symmetry.space_group_name_H-M   'P 1'
#
loop_
_entity.id
_entity.type
_entity.pdbx_description
1 polymer ?
#
loop_
_entity_poly.entity_id
_entity_poly.type
_entity_poly.pdbx_seq_one_letter_code
_entity_poly.pdbx_strand_id
1 'polypeptide(L)'
;MANKQEALQEIEISVENREAVIKEYAPMVKYVANRIAMRLPPHIEVDDLMSVGVLGLIDAIDKYDSSRGAKFKTYAEFRVRGAILDELRSMDWVPRSVRQKASAMDGVIQKLQNKLGRPPEDEEIAESMGINLDELFTMLNETKSMPILSLEDLGIAKESGEQQSLLDCLAGKGDADPQTQLRLNELKGIIAKAIDTLPEKERLMISLYYYEELTMKEIGEVLGITESRVSQIHSKAVFRLRNKLKSIIAEEM
;
A
#
# COMPACT_ATOMS: atom_id res chain seq x y z
N MET A 1 8.89 43.86 -2.17
CA MET A 1 8.49 42.55 -1.62
C MET A 1 9.25 41.52 -2.42
N ALA A 2 10.34 41.01 -1.86
CA ALA A 2 11.31 40.19 -2.58
C ALA A 2 10.82 38.75 -2.75
N ASN A 3 11.14 38.20 -3.91
CA ASN A 3 10.94 36.84 -4.40
C ASN A 3 11.02 35.75 -3.32
N LYS A 4 9.95 34.99 -3.15
CA LYS A 4 9.96 33.70 -2.41
C LYS A 4 10.19 32.50 -3.36
N GLN A 5 10.57 32.78 -4.61
CA GLN A 5 10.90 31.80 -5.67
C GLN A 5 12.41 31.62 -5.87
N GLU A 6 13.26 32.34 -5.15
CA GLU A 6 14.73 32.27 -5.30
C GLU A 6 15.38 31.83 -3.99
N ALA A 7 15.42 30.52 -3.73
CA ALA A 7 16.42 29.83 -2.91
C ALA A 7 16.13 28.31 -2.84
N LEU A 8 15.89 27.66 -3.98
CA LEU A 8 16.11 26.22 -4.09
C LEU A 8 17.49 26.08 -4.74
N GLN A 9 18.55 26.24 -3.93
CA GLN A 9 19.87 25.85 -4.37
C GLN A 9 19.81 24.34 -4.62
N GLU A 10 20.01 23.91 -5.86
CA GLU A 10 20.23 22.51 -6.20
C GLU A 10 21.47 22.05 -5.44
N ILE A 11 21.28 21.42 -4.28
CA ILE A 11 22.36 20.77 -3.55
C ILE A 11 22.94 19.73 -4.49
N GLU A 12 24.21 19.87 -4.83
CA GLU A 12 24.93 18.90 -5.63
C GLU A 12 24.98 17.58 -4.84
N ILE A 13 24.32 16.55 -5.38
CA ILE A 13 24.21 15.25 -4.73
C ILE A 13 25.53 14.52 -4.94
N SER A 14 26.42 14.66 -3.96
CA SER A 14 27.70 13.97 -3.92
C SER A 14 27.91 13.32 -2.56
N VAL A 15 28.86 12.37 -2.49
CA VAL A 15 29.25 11.73 -1.24
C VAL A 15 29.81 12.76 -0.25
N GLU A 16 30.47 13.83 -0.72
CA GLU A 16 30.98 14.89 0.16
C GLU A 16 29.87 15.75 0.78
N ASN A 17 28.74 15.94 0.07
CA ASN A 17 27.58 16.70 0.57
C ASN A 17 26.51 15.83 1.23
N ARG A 18 26.81 14.55 1.50
CA ARG A 18 25.85 13.56 2.00
C ARG A 18 25.11 14.01 3.26
N GLU A 19 25.78 14.64 4.22
CA GLU A 19 25.14 15.12 5.45
C GLU A 19 24.11 16.23 5.18
N ALA A 20 24.40 17.16 4.27
CA ALA A 20 23.49 18.23 3.89
C ALA A 20 22.27 17.67 3.15
N VAL A 21 22.49 16.74 2.21
CA VAL A 21 21.40 16.05 1.49
C VAL A 21 20.51 15.26 2.46
N ILE A 22 21.09 14.55 3.42
CA ILE A 22 20.29 13.82 4.43
C ILE A 22 19.41 14.79 5.23
N LYS A 23 19.95 15.93 5.68
CA LYS A 23 19.17 16.92 6.44
C LYS A 23 18.02 17.52 5.63
N GLU A 24 18.28 17.84 4.35
CA GLU A 24 17.28 18.38 3.43
C GLU A 24 16.11 17.41 3.21
N TYR A 25 16.42 16.11 3.05
CA TYR A 25 15.42 15.08 2.72
C TYR A 25 14.90 14.28 3.94
N ALA A 26 15.39 14.53 5.15
CA ALA A 26 14.87 13.90 6.37
C ALA A 26 13.35 14.10 6.58
N PRO A 27 12.75 15.27 6.29
CA PRO A 27 11.30 15.44 6.37
C PRO A 27 10.52 14.51 5.43
N MET A 28 11.09 14.18 4.26
CA MET A 28 10.51 13.22 3.33
C MET A 28 10.52 11.81 3.92
N VAL A 29 11.63 11.38 4.53
CA VAL A 29 11.71 10.08 5.22
C VAL A 29 10.65 10.00 6.32
N LYS A 30 10.52 11.05 7.12
CA LYS A 30 9.48 11.14 8.16
C LYS A 30 8.08 11.02 7.57
N TYR A 31 7.79 11.70 6.46
CA TYR A 31 6.50 11.61 5.78
C TYR A 31 6.20 10.18 5.30
N VAL A 32 7.16 9.53 4.65
CA VAL A 32 7.01 8.14 4.15
C VAL A 32 6.80 7.17 5.31
N ALA A 33 7.63 7.23 6.35
CA ALA A 33 7.54 6.36 7.53
C ALA A 33 6.18 6.49 8.24
N ASN A 34 5.71 7.72 8.47
CA ASN A 34 4.40 7.95 9.09
C ASN A 34 3.25 7.39 8.25
N ARG A 35 3.30 7.57 6.92
CA ARG A 35 2.27 7.06 6.01
C ARG A 35 2.22 5.53 6.00
N ILE A 36 3.35 4.87 6.15
CA ILE A 36 3.43 3.40 6.29
C ILE A 36 2.90 2.98 7.67
N ALA A 37 3.33 3.64 8.74
CA ALA A 37 2.94 3.34 10.11
C ALA A 37 1.43 3.42 10.36
N MET A 38 0.70 4.30 9.65
CA MET A 38 -0.77 4.37 9.71
C MET A 38 -1.47 3.04 9.38
N ARG A 39 -0.78 2.12 8.71
CA ARG A 39 -1.30 0.81 8.30
C ARG A 39 -0.68 -0.34 9.09
N LEU A 40 0.12 -0.06 10.11
CA LEU A 40 0.85 -1.06 10.87
C LEU A 40 0.26 -1.24 12.27
N PRO A 41 0.44 -2.43 12.88
CA PRO A 41 0.05 -2.64 14.26
C PRO A 41 0.81 -1.69 15.21
N PRO A 42 0.25 -1.36 16.38
CA PRO A 42 0.83 -0.39 17.32
C PRO A 42 2.15 -0.84 17.96
N HIS A 43 2.56 -2.11 17.81
CA HIS A 43 3.85 -2.60 18.31
C HIS A 43 5.03 -2.24 17.41
N ILE A 44 4.78 -1.68 16.22
CA ILE A 44 5.84 -1.23 15.31
C ILE A 44 6.06 0.25 15.53
N GLU A 45 7.25 0.61 16.00
CA GLU A 45 7.59 1.99 16.30
C GLU A 45 7.92 2.76 15.00
N VAL A 46 7.36 3.96 14.88
CA VAL A 46 7.62 4.84 13.72
C VAL A 46 9.10 5.22 13.65
N ASP A 47 9.77 5.32 14.80
CA ASP A 47 11.18 5.70 14.91
C ASP A 47 12.10 4.63 14.31
N ASP A 48 11.75 3.35 14.43
CA ASP A 48 12.45 2.25 13.77
C ASP A 48 12.33 2.36 12.24
N LEU A 49 11.10 2.63 11.75
CA LEU A 49 10.86 2.83 10.31
C LEU A 49 11.60 4.06 9.78
N MET A 50 11.70 5.14 10.56
CA MET A 50 12.48 6.31 10.18
C MET A 50 13.97 5.97 10.09
N SER A 51 14.50 5.19 11.04
CA SER A 51 15.91 4.76 11.04
C SER A 51 16.25 3.94 9.79
N VAL A 52 15.41 2.96 9.47
CA VAL A 52 15.51 2.16 8.23
C VAL A 52 15.37 3.04 6.99
N GLY A 53 14.42 3.98 7.02
CA GLY A 53 14.21 4.93 5.94
C GLY A 53 15.44 5.82 5.68
N VAL A 54 16.15 6.24 6.73
CA VAL A 54 17.41 6.99 6.60
C VAL A 54 18.50 6.14 5.94
N LEU A 55 18.59 4.84 6.28
CA LEU A 55 19.51 3.92 5.59
C LEU A 55 19.16 3.78 4.10
N GLY A 56 17.87 3.73 3.77
CA GLY A 56 17.40 3.74 2.38
C GLY A 56 17.71 5.05 1.63
N LEU A 57 17.63 6.20 2.33
CA LEU A 57 18.02 7.50 1.77
C LEU A 57 19.53 7.55 1.51
N ILE A 58 20.33 7.03 2.43
CA ILE A 58 21.78 6.90 2.29
C ILE A 58 22.13 6.10 1.03
N ASP A 59 21.52 4.93 0.86
CA ASP A 59 21.76 4.07 -0.31
C ASP A 59 21.31 4.76 -1.61
N ALA A 60 20.24 5.58 -1.53
CA ALA A 60 19.79 6.37 -2.66
C ALA A 60 20.79 7.47 -3.05
N ILE A 61 21.44 8.12 -2.08
CA ILE A 61 22.48 9.12 -2.37
C ILE A 61 23.65 8.47 -3.10
N ASP A 62 24.12 7.31 -2.61
CA ASP A 62 25.29 6.63 -3.15
C ASP A 62 25.06 6.06 -4.57
N LYS A 63 23.80 5.76 -4.93
CA LYS A 63 23.43 5.13 -6.22
C LYS A 63 22.73 6.07 -7.21
N TYR A 64 22.46 7.31 -6.82
CA TYR A 64 21.75 8.23 -7.70
C TYR A 64 22.63 8.67 -8.88
N ASP A 65 22.03 8.61 -10.07
CA ASP A 65 22.67 9.01 -11.31
C ASP A 65 21.79 10.07 -12.00
N SER A 66 22.27 11.32 -11.99
CA SER A 66 21.57 12.47 -12.55
C SER A 66 21.39 12.39 -14.07
N SER A 67 22.23 11.61 -14.76
CA SER A 67 22.15 11.43 -16.21
C SER A 67 20.89 10.66 -16.66
N ARG A 68 20.25 9.93 -15.74
CA ARG A 68 19.03 9.14 -16.00
C ARG A 68 17.73 9.97 -15.97
N GLY A 69 17.84 11.29 -15.76
CA GLY A 69 16.72 12.23 -15.89
C GLY A 69 15.57 12.07 -14.88
N ALA A 70 15.75 11.31 -13.79
CA ALA A 70 14.80 11.29 -12.67
C ALA A 70 15.19 12.36 -11.65
N LYS A 71 14.23 13.09 -11.08
CA LYS A 71 14.51 13.97 -9.94
C LYS A 71 14.91 13.12 -8.74
N PHE A 72 15.98 13.52 -8.04
CA PHE A 72 16.48 12.80 -6.86
C PHE A 72 15.39 12.56 -5.81
N LYS A 73 14.57 13.57 -5.49
CA LYS A 73 13.45 13.42 -4.54
C LYS A 73 12.56 12.22 -4.85
N THR A 74 12.16 12.06 -6.11
CA THR A 74 11.28 10.97 -6.55
C THR A 74 11.98 9.60 -6.45
N TYR A 75 13.26 9.54 -6.82
CA TYR A 75 14.07 8.34 -6.69
C TYR A 75 14.28 7.94 -5.22
N ALA A 76 14.69 8.90 -4.39
CA ALA A 76 14.95 8.71 -2.96
C ALA A 76 13.69 8.30 -2.19
N GLU A 77 12.54 8.92 -2.44
CA GLU A 77 11.27 8.54 -1.80
C GLU A 77 10.95 7.06 -1.99
N PHE A 78 11.20 6.53 -3.20
CA PHE A 78 10.98 5.12 -3.50
C PHE A 78 12.01 4.20 -2.81
N ARG A 79 13.30 4.56 -2.83
CA ARG A 79 14.35 3.77 -2.15
C ARG A 79 14.11 3.69 -0.65
N VAL A 80 13.76 4.83 -0.02
CA VAL A 80 13.37 4.93 1.39
C VAL A 80 12.17 4.01 1.68
N ARG A 81 11.12 4.11 0.86
CA ARG A 81 9.94 3.25 1.01
C ARG A 81 10.26 1.77 0.85
N GLY A 82 11.09 1.41 -0.14
CA GLY A 82 11.54 0.05 -0.40
C GLY A 82 12.28 -0.53 0.80
N ALA A 83 13.27 0.21 1.33
CA ALA A 83 14.03 -0.20 2.51
C ALA A 83 13.12 -0.47 3.72
N ILE A 84 12.15 0.42 3.98
CA ILE A 84 11.19 0.23 5.08
C ILE A 84 10.33 -1.03 4.85
N LEU A 85 9.85 -1.27 3.63
CA LEU A 85 9.03 -2.44 3.31
C LEU A 85 9.84 -3.74 3.39
N ASP A 86 11.10 -3.73 2.99
CA ASP A 86 11.99 -4.90 3.05
C ASP A 86 12.31 -5.26 4.50
N GLU A 87 12.52 -4.27 5.37
CA GLU A 87 12.69 -4.52 6.81
C GLU A 87 11.41 -5.04 7.46
N LEU A 88 10.25 -4.47 7.11
CA LEU A 88 8.98 -5.00 7.60
C LEU A 88 8.80 -6.47 7.20
N ARG A 89 9.15 -6.83 5.95
CA ARG A 89 9.11 -8.23 5.47
C ARG A 89 10.03 -9.13 6.28
N SER A 90 11.26 -8.70 6.58
CA SER A 90 12.22 -9.50 7.36
C SER A 90 11.73 -9.76 8.79
N MET A 91 10.98 -8.82 9.36
CA MET A 91 10.38 -8.93 10.69
C MET A 91 9.15 -9.85 10.76
N ASP A 92 8.62 -10.33 9.62
CA ASP A 92 7.33 -11.03 9.54
C ASP A 92 6.23 -10.32 10.35
N TRP A 93 6.11 -9.01 10.12
CA TRP A 93 5.38 -8.08 10.99
C TRP A 93 3.89 -8.37 11.19
N VAL A 94 3.32 -9.28 10.40
CA VAL A 94 1.93 -9.75 10.52
C VAL A 94 1.91 -11.01 11.39
N PRO A 95 1.39 -10.96 12.63
CA PRO A 95 1.36 -12.12 13.50
C PRO A 95 0.63 -13.31 12.87
N ARG A 96 1.10 -14.53 13.16
CA ARG A 96 0.44 -15.78 12.72
C ARG A 96 -1.03 -15.85 13.13
N SER A 97 -1.36 -15.33 14.32
CA SER A 97 -2.74 -15.24 14.81
C SER A 97 -3.63 -14.37 13.92
N VAL A 98 -3.12 -13.24 13.41
CA VAL A 98 -3.84 -12.37 12.47
C VAL A 98 -4.07 -13.10 11.14
N ARG A 99 -3.07 -13.84 10.64
CA ARG A 99 -3.23 -14.65 9.42
C ARG A 99 -4.28 -15.76 9.59
N GLN A 100 -4.27 -16.45 10.73
CA GLN A 100 -5.26 -17.48 11.05
C GLN A 100 -6.68 -16.89 11.12
N LYS A 101 -6.84 -15.76 11.82
CA LYS A 101 -8.11 -15.02 11.87
C LYS A 101 -8.60 -14.63 10.47
N ALA A 102 -7.72 -14.08 9.63
CA ALA A 102 -8.03 -13.72 8.25
C ALA A 102 -8.50 -14.93 7.42
N SER A 103 -7.78 -16.05 7.52
CA SER A 103 -8.13 -17.28 6.81
C SER A 103 -9.44 -17.90 7.30
N ALA A 104 -9.71 -17.85 8.61
CA ALA A 104 -10.97 -18.33 9.18
C ALA A 104 -12.16 -17.48 8.69
N MET A 105 -12.00 -16.16 8.70
CA MET A 105 -13.01 -15.22 8.22
C MET A 105 -13.29 -15.40 6.71
N ASP A 106 -12.25 -15.55 5.90
CA ASP A 106 -12.41 -15.81 4.46
C ASP A 106 -13.15 -17.14 4.21
N GLY A 107 -12.79 -18.20 4.93
CA GLY A 107 -13.48 -19.49 4.85
C GLY A 107 -14.97 -19.41 5.22
N VAL A 108 -15.34 -18.58 6.20
CA VAL A 108 -16.74 -18.35 6.57
C VAL A 108 -17.47 -17.55 5.49
N ILE A 109 -16.86 -16.47 4.99
CA ILE A 109 -17.44 -15.63 3.94
C ILE A 109 -17.72 -16.46 2.69
N GLN A 110 -16.77 -17.29 2.25
CA GLN A 110 -16.95 -18.17 1.09
C GLN A 110 -18.08 -19.20 1.30
N LYS A 111 -18.13 -19.83 2.47
CA LYS A 111 -19.21 -20.78 2.80
C LYS A 111 -20.58 -20.12 2.78
N LEU A 112 -20.70 -18.93 3.37
CA LEU A 112 -21.96 -18.18 3.39
C LEU A 112 -22.36 -17.71 2.00
N GLN A 113 -21.40 -17.20 1.21
CA GLN A 113 -21.66 -16.75 -0.15
C GLN A 113 -22.17 -17.90 -1.03
N ASN A 114 -21.57 -19.09 -0.92
CA ASN A 114 -22.03 -20.29 -1.63
C ASN A 114 -23.43 -20.74 -1.19
N LYS A 115 -23.77 -20.56 0.09
CA LYS A 115 -25.08 -20.93 0.64
C LYS A 115 -26.18 -19.93 0.28
N LEU A 116 -25.87 -18.64 0.29
CA LEU A 116 -26.84 -17.54 0.13
C LEU A 116 -27.00 -17.11 -1.34
N GLY A 117 -26.04 -17.44 -2.21
CA GLY A 117 -26.02 -16.95 -3.59
C GLY A 117 -25.79 -15.43 -3.72
N ARG A 118 -25.44 -14.76 -2.61
CA ARG A 118 -25.14 -13.33 -2.52
C ARG A 118 -24.01 -13.10 -1.50
N PRO A 119 -23.33 -11.93 -1.53
CA PRO A 119 -22.40 -11.56 -0.46
C PRO A 119 -23.10 -11.55 0.91
N PRO A 120 -22.51 -12.13 1.96
CA PRO A 120 -23.08 -12.09 3.30
C PRO A 120 -22.98 -10.69 3.92
N GLU A 121 -23.94 -10.37 4.77
CA GLU A 121 -23.98 -9.19 5.62
C GLU A 121 -23.07 -9.37 6.86
N ASP A 122 -22.68 -8.26 7.49
CA ASP A 122 -21.74 -8.27 8.63
C ASP A 122 -22.29 -9.11 9.80
N GLU A 123 -23.60 -9.03 10.04
CA GLU A 123 -24.32 -9.78 11.07
C GLU A 123 -24.28 -11.30 10.80
N GLU A 124 -24.46 -11.70 9.54
CA GLU A 124 -24.43 -13.11 9.12
C GLU A 124 -23.01 -13.70 9.28
N ILE A 125 -21.97 -12.90 9.01
CA ILE A 125 -20.58 -13.30 9.20
C ILE A 125 -20.29 -13.46 10.70
N ALA A 126 -20.67 -12.47 11.52
CA ALA A 126 -20.44 -12.49 12.97
C ALA A 126 -21.14 -13.69 13.63
N GLU A 127 -22.41 -13.93 13.28
CA GLU A 127 -23.19 -15.07 13.77
C GLU A 127 -22.55 -16.40 13.37
N SER A 128 -22.14 -16.55 12.10
CA SER A 128 -21.48 -17.78 11.63
C SER A 128 -20.10 -18.00 12.25
N MET A 129 -19.43 -16.95 12.73
CA MET A 129 -18.15 -17.04 13.43
C MET A 129 -18.31 -17.20 14.95
N GLY A 130 -19.52 -17.04 15.49
CA GLY A 130 -19.79 -17.09 16.93
C GLY A 130 -19.20 -15.90 17.70
N ILE A 131 -19.06 -14.75 17.04
CA ILE A 131 -18.52 -13.51 17.60
C ILE A 131 -19.54 -12.38 17.49
N ASN A 132 -19.33 -11.28 18.21
CA ASN A 132 -20.14 -10.07 18.04
C ASN A 132 -19.61 -9.18 16.90
N LEU A 133 -20.39 -8.15 16.51
CA LEU A 133 -20.03 -7.23 15.43
C LEU A 133 -18.75 -6.43 15.75
N ASP A 134 -18.54 -6.01 16.99
CA ASP A 134 -17.36 -5.23 17.38
C ASP A 134 -16.08 -6.06 17.27
N GLU A 135 -16.14 -7.35 17.62
CA GLU A 135 -15.07 -8.32 17.42
C GLU A 135 -14.79 -8.55 15.93
N LEU A 136 -15.83 -8.65 15.09
CA LEU A 136 -15.67 -8.76 13.65
C LEU A 136 -14.96 -7.52 13.07
N PHE A 137 -15.37 -6.31 13.46
CA PHE A 137 -14.73 -5.08 12.98
C PHE A 137 -13.30 -4.93 13.48
N THR A 138 -13.01 -5.37 14.71
CA THR A 138 -11.65 -5.43 15.25
C THR A 138 -10.79 -6.37 14.40
N MET A 139 -11.31 -7.56 14.08
CA MET A 139 -10.62 -8.52 13.22
C MET A 139 -10.37 -7.95 11.82
N LEU A 140 -11.37 -7.32 11.19
CA LEU A 140 -11.21 -6.66 9.89
C LEU A 140 -10.11 -5.57 9.93
N ASN A 141 -10.07 -4.78 11.00
CA ASN A 141 -9.03 -3.76 11.19
C ASN A 141 -7.63 -4.36 11.35
N GLU A 142 -7.48 -5.44 12.12
CA GLU A 142 -6.19 -6.15 12.26
C GLU A 142 -5.67 -6.66 10.91
N THR A 143 -6.56 -7.07 10.00
CA THR A 143 -6.16 -7.53 8.66
C THR A 143 -5.75 -6.41 7.70
N LYS A 144 -5.93 -5.12 8.04
CA LYS A 144 -5.49 -3.99 7.18
C LYS A 144 -3.99 -4.02 6.93
N SER A 145 -3.22 -4.41 7.95
CA SER A 145 -1.76 -4.43 7.91
C SER A 145 -1.20 -5.55 7.03
N MET A 146 -2.04 -6.46 6.55
CA MET A 146 -1.62 -7.52 5.64
C MET A 146 -1.38 -6.94 4.23
N PRO A 147 -0.24 -7.25 3.59
CA PRO A 147 -0.03 -6.86 2.20
C PRO A 147 -1.12 -7.48 1.32
N ILE A 148 -1.64 -6.69 0.37
CA ILE A 148 -2.70 -7.13 -0.56
C ILE A 148 -2.11 -8.08 -1.60
N LEU A 149 -0.95 -7.72 -2.13
CA LEU A 149 -0.16 -8.46 -3.12
C LEU A 149 1.32 -8.25 -2.82
N SER A 150 2.17 -9.26 -3.00
CA SER A 150 3.60 -9.02 -3.20
C SER A 150 3.86 -8.64 -4.66
N LEU A 151 4.79 -7.72 -4.87
CA LEU A 151 5.25 -7.34 -6.21
C LEU A 151 6.11 -8.45 -6.85
N GLU A 152 6.67 -9.33 -6.02
CA GLU A 152 7.35 -10.57 -6.43
C GLU A 152 6.34 -11.61 -6.94
N ASP A 153 5.17 -11.74 -6.29
CA ASP A 153 4.10 -12.64 -6.72
C ASP A 153 3.56 -12.29 -8.13
N LEU A 154 3.75 -11.03 -8.55
CA LEU A 154 3.37 -10.54 -9.89
C LEU A 154 4.45 -10.75 -10.96
N GLY A 155 5.62 -11.29 -10.60
CA GLY A 155 6.73 -11.47 -11.53
C GLY A 155 7.31 -10.16 -12.08
N ILE A 156 7.09 -9.03 -11.37
CA ILE A 156 7.58 -7.71 -11.78
C ILE A 156 9.00 -7.45 -11.25
N ALA A 157 9.43 -8.18 -10.22
CA ALA A 157 10.83 -8.21 -9.77
C ALA A 157 11.63 -9.25 -10.57
N LYS A 158 12.71 -8.82 -11.26
CA LYS A 158 13.70 -9.76 -11.81
C LYS A 158 14.54 -10.37 -10.68
N GLU A 159 14.88 -11.65 -10.79
CA GLU A 159 15.81 -12.38 -9.91
C GLU A 159 17.26 -11.84 -9.95
N SER A 160 17.63 -11.11 -11.01
CA SER A 160 18.93 -10.45 -11.11
C SER A 160 18.87 -9.12 -10.37
N GLY A 161 19.73 -8.91 -9.37
CA GLY A 161 19.78 -7.77 -8.43
C GLY A 161 19.85 -6.33 -8.98
N GLU A 162 19.50 -6.11 -10.25
CA GLU A 162 19.03 -4.84 -10.79
C GLU A 162 17.50 -4.80 -10.65
N GLN A 163 17.02 -4.29 -9.51
CA GLN A 163 15.61 -3.94 -9.34
C GLN A 163 15.25 -2.86 -10.37
N GLN A 164 14.75 -3.25 -11.55
CA GLN A 164 13.94 -2.34 -12.36
C GLN A 164 12.74 -1.98 -11.49
N SER A 165 12.71 -0.73 -11.05
CA SER A 165 11.68 -0.25 -10.15
C SER A 165 10.36 -0.28 -10.91
N LEU A 166 9.28 -0.72 -10.26
CA LEU A 166 7.92 -0.51 -10.74
C LEU A 166 7.66 0.94 -11.19
N LEU A 167 8.40 1.90 -10.64
CA LEU A 167 8.38 3.29 -11.06
C LEU A 167 8.99 3.52 -12.45
N ASP A 168 10.04 2.81 -12.87
CA ASP A 168 10.60 2.95 -14.22
C ASP A 168 9.57 2.54 -15.28
N CYS A 169 8.75 1.53 -14.93
CA CYS A 169 7.67 1.03 -15.78
C CYS A 169 6.38 1.88 -15.70
N LEU A 170 6.03 2.40 -14.51
CA LEU A 170 4.85 3.26 -14.31
C LEU A 170 5.08 4.71 -14.76
N ALA A 171 6.32 5.21 -14.71
CA ALA A 171 6.69 6.58 -15.11
C ALA A 171 6.78 6.76 -16.63
N GLY A 172 6.56 5.70 -17.42
CA GLY A 172 6.52 5.77 -18.88
C GLY A 172 7.81 6.31 -19.50
N LYS A 173 8.96 6.12 -18.84
CA LYS A 173 10.25 6.41 -19.49
C LYS A 173 10.43 5.38 -20.59
N GLY A 174 10.73 5.85 -21.80
CA GLY A 174 10.74 5.09 -23.06
C GLY A 174 11.64 3.86 -23.15
N ASP A 175 12.26 3.43 -22.04
CA ASP A 175 13.10 2.22 -21.91
C ASP A 175 12.44 1.11 -21.08
N ALA A 176 11.21 1.29 -20.60
CA ALA A 176 10.50 0.22 -19.89
C ALA A 176 10.20 -0.94 -20.85
N ASP A 177 10.77 -2.12 -20.54
CA ASP A 177 10.58 -3.38 -21.24
C ASP A 177 9.11 -3.58 -21.67
N PRO A 178 8.81 -3.75 -22.98
CA PRO A 178 7.44 -3.91 -23.48
C PRO A 178 6.65 -5.01 -22.77
N GLN A 179 7.33 -6.07 -22.34
CA GLN A 179 6.70 -7.16 -21.58
C GLN A 179 6.24 -6.68 -20.20
N THR A 180 6.98 -5.78 -19.56
CA THR A 180 6.62 -5.20 -18.26
C THR A 180 5.48 -4.18 -18.37
N GLN A 181 5.44 -3.40 -19.44
CA GLN A 181 4.30 -2.51 -19.71
C GLN A 181 3.01 -3.31 -19.94
N LEU A 182 3.08 -4.42 -20.68
CA LEU A 182 1.94 -5.31 -20.90
C LEU A 182 1.42 -5.89 -19.57
N ARG A 183 2.32 -6.47 -18.75
CA ARG A 183 1.98 -6.99 -17.40
C ARG A 183 1.31 -5.94 -16.52
N LEU A 184 1.79 -4.70 -16.55
CA LEU A 184 1.18 -3.61 -15.78
C LEU A 184 -0.23 -3.26 -16.25
N ASN A 185 -0.47 -3.27 -17.57
CA ASN A 185 -1.80 -3.02 -18.12
C ASN A 185 -2.76 -4.17 -17.81
N GLU A 186 -2.30 -5.42 -17.86
CA GLU A 186 -3.06 -6.60 -17.43
C GLU A 186 -3.42 -6.49 -15.94
N LEU A 187 -2.45 -6.17 -15.09
CA LEU A 187 -2.68 -5.96 -13.65
C LEU A 187 -3.71 -4.86 -13.37
N LYS A 188 -3.64 -3.74 -14.08
CA LYS A 188 -4.66 -2.68 -13.98
C LYS A 188 -6.04 -3.19 -14.35
N GLY A 189 -6.15 -3.99 -15.41
CA GLY A 189 -7.40 -4.62 -15.83
C GLY A 189 -7.95 -5.59 -14.78
N ILE A 190 -7.10 -6.41 -14.18
CA ILE A 190 -7.46 -7.33 -13.08
C ILE A 190 -7.98 -6.56 -11.87
N ILE A 191 -7.27 -5.50 -11.46
CA ILE A 191 -7.67 -4.64 -10.34
C ILE A 191 -9.02 -3.97 -10.62
N ALA A 192 -9.22 -3.42 -11.82
CA ALA A 192 -10.48 -2.79 -12.21
C ALA A 192 -11.65 -3.79 -12.13
N LYS A 193 -11.49 -4.99 -12.71
CA LYS A 193 -12.49 -6.07 -12.62
C LYS A 193 -12.77 -6.47 -11.17
N ALA A 194 -11.75 -6.56 -10.32
CA ALA A 194 -11.94 -6.89 -8.91
C ALA A 194 -12.75 -5.81 -8.18
N ILE A 195 -12.47 -4.53 -8.45
CA ILE A 195 -13.24 -3.38 -7.91
C ILE A 195 -14.70 -3.41 -8.36
N ASP A 196 -14.97 -3.79 -9.61
CA ASP A 196 -16.34 -3.90 -10.14
C ASP A 196 -17.16 -5.01 -9.46
N THR A 197 -16.51 -6.02 -8.88
CA THR A 197 -17.21 -7.08 -8.11
C THR A 197 -17.59 -6.66 -6.68
N LEU A 198 -17.06 -5.54 -6.19
CA LEU A 198 -17.42 -5.05 -4.86
C LEU A 198 -18.88 -4.57 -4.82
N PRO A 199 -19.55 -4.67 -3.66
CA PRO A 199 -20.82 -3.98 -3.44
C PRO A 199 -20.69 -2.48 -3.67
N GLU A 200 -21.79 -1.86 -4.10
CA GLU A 200 -21.86 -0.45 -4.46
C GLU A 200 -21.27 0.49 -3.39
N LYS A 201 -21.62 0.30 -2.11
CA LYS A 201 -21.12 1.10 -0.99
C LYS A 201 -19.60 1.00 -0.81
N GLU A 202 -19.05 -0.20 -0.97
CA GLU A 202 -17.61 -0.45 -0.84
C GLU A 202 -16.85 0.12 -2.03
N ARG A 203 -17.38 -0.04 -3.26
CA ARG A 203 -16.81 0.51 -4.48
C ARG A 203 -16.77 2.04 -4.47
N LEU A 204 -17.86 2.67 -4.03
CA LEU A 204 -17.94 4.12 -3.89
C LEU A 204 -16.91 4.62 -2.88
N MET A 205 -16.79 3.95 -1.73
CA MET A 205 -15.79 4.31 -0.71
C MET A 205 -14.36 4.22 -1.25
N ILE A 206 -14.02 3.15 -2.00
CA ILE A 206 -12.70 3.01 -2.65
C ILE A 206 -12.45 4.17 -3.63
N SER A 207 -13.47 4.53 -4.41
CA SER A 207 -13.36 5.62 -5.39
C SER A 207 -13.13 6.97 -4.71
N LEU A 208 -13.91 7.30 -3.68
CA LEU A 208 -13.75 8.56 -2.94
C LEU A 208 -12.40 8.65 -2.24
N TYR A 209 -11.87 7.54 -1.72
CA TYR A 209 -10.61 7.55 -0.99
C TYR A 209 -9.37 7.55 -1.90
N TYR A 210 -9.37 6.75 -2.97
CA TYR A 210 -8.18 6.56 -3.82
C TYR A 210 -8.18 7.40 -5.09
N TYR A 211 -9.34 7.80 -5.60
CA TYR A 211 -9.45 8.58 -6.84
C TYR A 211 -9.72 10.05 -6.56
N GLU A 212 -10.66 10.35 -5.67
CA GLU A 212 -10.98 11.73 -5.25
C GLU A 212 -10.10 12.23 -4.09
N GLU A 213 -9.21 11.37 -3.56
CA GLU A 213 -8.27 11.67 -2.48
C GLU A 213 -8.91 12.25 -1.20
N LEU A 214 -10.19 11.96 -0.94
CA LEU A 214 -10.89 12.45 0.23
C LEU A 214 -10.43 11.73 1.51
N THR A 215 -10.35 12.48 2.60
CA THR A 215 -10.09 11.94 3.93
C THR A 215 -11.29 11.15 4.45
N MET A 216 -11.07 10.23 5.40
CA MET A 216 -12.17 9.45 5.99
C MET A 216 -13.25 10.33 6.64
N LYS A 217 -12.84 11.50 7.16
CA LYS A 217 -13.75 12.50 7.71
C LYS A 217 -14.61 13.14 6.61
N GLU A 218 -14.01 13.59 5.52
CA GLU A 218 -14.74 14.17 4.37
C GLU A 218 -15.67 13.15 3.72
N ILE A 219 -15.23 11.90 3.58
CA ILE A 219 -16.07 10.80 3.09
C ILE A 219 -17.26 10.57 4.03
N GLY A 220 -17.05 10.67 5.34
CA GLY A 220 -18.12 10.57 6.34
C GLY A 220 -19.17 11.66 6.17
N GLU A 221 -18.74 12.90 5.92
CA GLU A 221 -19.61 14.03 5.64
C GLU A 221 -20.40 13.82 4.33
N VAL A 222 -19.76 13.35 3.27
CA VAL A 222 -20.39 13.06 1.96
C VAL A 222 -21.44 11.94 2.06
N LEU A 223 -21.13 10.87 2.81
CA LEU A 223 -21.97 9.69 2.92
C LEU A 223 -22.98 9.77 4.09
N GLY A 224 -22.94 10.83 4.90
CA GLY A 224 -23.80 11.01 6.07
C GLY A 224 -23.57 9.97 7.17
N ILE A 225 -22.33 9.48 7.32
CA ILE A 225 -21.94 8.45 8.31
C ILE A 225 -20.73 8.88 9.12
N THR A 226 -20.50 8.25 10.26
CA THR A 226 -19.34 8.55 11.11
C THR A 226 -18.04 8.12 10.47
N GLU A 227 -16.94 8.81 10.78
CA GLU A 227 -15.58 8.44 10.34
C GLU A 227 -15.23 6.99 10.69
N SER A 228 -15.66 6.52 11.86
CA SER A 228 -15.50 5.12 12.28
C SER A 228 -16.19 4.16 11.31
N ARG A 229 -17.41 4.48 10.87
CA ARG A 229 -18.14 3.66 9.90
C ARG A 229 -17.47 3.66 8.53
N VAL A 230 -16.93 4.81 8.09
CA VAL A 230 -16.13 4.88 6.85
C VAL A 230 -14.91 3.98 6.95
N SER A 231 -14.18 4.05 8.07
CA SER A 231 -13.00 3.22 8.32
C SER A 231 -13.31 1.72 8.28
N GLN A 232 -14.47 1.30 8.80
CA GLN A 232 -14.95 -0.09 8.74
C GLN A 232 -15.27 -0.54 7.31
N ILE A 233 -15.99 0.29 6.54
CA ILE A 233 -16.30 0.01 5.13
C ILE A 233 -15.00 -0.11 4.32
N HIS A 234 -14.01 0.74 4.62
CA HIS A 234 -12.66 0.65 4.05
C HIS A 234 -11.97 -0.68 4.35
N SER A 235 -11.95 -1.10 5.61
CA SER A 235 -11.38 -2.40 6.01
C SER A 235 -12.00 -3.55 5.21
N LYS A 236 -13.33 -3.54 5.11
CA LYS A 236 -14.11 -4.59 4.46
C LYS A 236 -13.84 -4.65 2.96
N ALA A 237 -13.86 -3.49 2.29
CA ALA A 237 -13.58 -3.39 0.86
C ALA A 237 -12.17 -3.90 0.53
N VAL A 238 -11.16 -3.46 1.31
CA VAL A 238 -9.76 -3.90 1.13
C VAL A 238 -9.61 -5.40 1.37
N PHE A 239 -10.26 -5.95 2.39
CA PHE A 239 -10.24 -7.38 2.67
C PHE A 239 -10.84 -8.20 1.50
N ARG A 240 -11.99 -7.79 0.98
CA ARG A 240 -12.64 -8.44 -0.17
C ARG A 240 -11.81 -8.34 -1.45
N LEU A 241 -11.26 -7.15 -1.74
CA LEU A 241 -10.36 -6.97 -2.88
C LEU A 241 -9.15 -7.89 -2.78
N ARG A 242 -8.53 -8.01 -1.59
CA ARG A 242 -7.39 -8.89 -1.38
C ARG A 242 -7.73 -10.34 -1.71
N ASN A 243 -8.84 -10.87 -1.18
CA ASN A 243 -9.19 -12.26 -1.41
C ASN A 243 -9.57 -12.50 -2.88
N LYS A 244 -10.23 -11.53 -3.52
CA LYS A 244 -10.59 -11.64 -4.93
C LYS A 244 -9.36 -11.59 -5.85
N LEU A 245 -8.42 -10.68 -5.59
CA LEU A 245 -7.16 -10.60 -6.33
C LEU A 245 -6.32 -11.85 -6.18
N LYS A 246 -6.24 -12.42 -4.96
CA LYS A 246 -5.57 -13.72 -4.73
C LYS A 246 -6.19 -14.85 -5.56
N SER A 247 -7.52 -14.91 -5.63
CA SER A 247 -8.24 -15.90 -6.44
C SER A 247 -7.98 -15.71 -7.93
N ILE A 248 -8.09 -14.49 -8.45
CA ILE A 248 -7.88 -14.22 -9.89
C ILE A 248 -6.42 -14.54 -10.30
N ILE A 249 -5.45 -14.10 -9.50
CA ILE A 249 -4.03 -14.35 -9.80
C ILE A 249 -3.70 -15.84 -9.73
N ALA A 250 -4.29 -16.58 -8.79
CA ALA A 250 -4.11 -18.03 -8.72
C ALA A 250 -4.79 -18.80 -9.88
N GLU A 251 -5.75 -18.19 -10.57
CA GLU A 251 -6.44 -18.78 -11.74
C GLU A 251 -5.74 -18.42 -13.07
N GLU A 252 -5.05 -17.28 -13.13
CA GLU A 252 -4.34 -16.79 -14.32
C GLU A 252 -2.86 -17.23 -14.39
N MET A 253 -2.31 -17.79 -13.30
CA MET A 253 -0.97 -18.41 -13.21
C MET A 253 -1.03 -19.94 -13.33
#